data_AF-A0A7C6F170-F1
#
_entry.id   AF-A0A7C6F170-F1
#
_cell.length_a   1.000
_cell.length_b   1.000
_cell.length_c   1.000
_cell.angle_alpha   90.00
_cell.angle_beta   90.00
_cell.angle_gamma   90.00
#
_symmetry.space_group_name_H-M   'P 1'
#
loop_
_entity.id
_entity.type
_entity.pdbx_description
1 polymer ?
#
loop_
_entity_poly.entity_id
_entity_poly.type
_entity_poly.pdbx_seq_one_letter_code
_entity_poly.pdbx_strand_id
1 'polypeptide(L)'
;MAEISPDNFPLHKADQCVMCGLCLPYCPTYELYNTENESPRGRIALMRAVATDELPLTPQLEAHLDRCLVCRACEDVCPADVPYGELIDAARTIINSKSTPQYRHIPPETLQDNLSRLKRWRPLLSFYQRSGLQKAARTLRLPQMLGVQQLEQLIPELPVQHKWHEYYPAIKTQRGHVALFTGCTGKILDGNTLAAGIKALTHLGYSVTIPSGQGCCGIQHQHSG
;
A
#
# COMPACT_ATOMS: atom_id res chain seq x y z
N MET A 1 10.45 9.51 -19.38
CA MET A 1 10.33 8.97 -18.01
C MET A 1 11.54 8.08 -17.83
N ALA A 2 12.51 8.50 -17.01
CA ALA A 2 13.71 7.70 -16.80
C ALA A 2 13.33 6.44 -16.01
N GLU A 3 13.72 5.27 -16.52
CA GLU A 3 13.50 3.99 -15.85
C GLU A 3 14.29 3.99 -14.52
N ILE A 4 13.57 3.76 -13.41
CA ILE A 4 14.17 3.53 -12.11
C ILE A 4 14.77 2.12 -12.16
N SER A 5 16.07 2.04 -12.51
CA SER A 5 16.86 0.81 -12.39
C SER A 5 17.18 0.56 -10.91
N PRO A 6 17.27 -0.69 -10.43
CA PRO A 6 17.76 -1.02 -9.10
C PRO A 6 19.15 -0.44 -8.77
N ASP A 7 19.89 0.06 -9.77
CA ASP A 7 21.20 0.69 -9.62
C ASP A 7 21.17 2.23 -9.61
N ASN A 8 20.01 2.87 -9.76
CA ASN A 8 19.96 4.32 -9.99
C ASN A 8 18.99 5.05 -9.05
N PHE A 9 19.42 5.25 -7.81
CA PHE A 9 18.82 6.25 -6.93
C PHE A 9 19.00 7.65 -7.53
N PRO A 10 17.97 8.49 -7.63
CA PRO A 10 18.10 9.80 -8.25
C PRO A 10 18.76 10.81 -7.29
N LEU A 11 20.09 10.71 -7.12
CA LEU A 11 20.89 11.54 -6.21
C LEU A 11 20.66 13.04 -6.42
N HIS A 12 20.64 13.50 -7.68
CA HIS A 12 20.39 14.90 -8.01
C HIS A 12 19.05 15.45 -7.49
N LYS A 13 18.04 14.59 -7.25
CA LYS A 13 16.76 14.97 -6.65
C LYS A 13 16.86 15.02 -5.13
N ALA A 14 17.59 14.07 -4.53
CA ALA A 14 17.87 14.11 -3.09
C ALA A 14 18.69 15.34 -2.69
N ASP A 15 19.67 15.71 -3.50
CA ASP A 15 20.58 16.83 -3.25
C ASP A 15 19.90 18.21 -3.35
N GLN A 16 18.66 18.28 -3.85
CA GLN A 16 17.84 19.50 -3.77
C GLN A 16 17.41 19.81 -2.33
N CYS A 17 17.46 18.83 -1.42
CA CYS A 17 17.12 19.04 -0.02
C CYS A 17 18.19 19.91 0.67
N VAL A 18 17.84 21.17 0.95
CA VAL A 18 18.69 22.10 1.70
C VAL A 18 18.61 21.95 3.23
N MET A 19 18.01 20.85 3.71
CA MET A 19 17.86 20.53 5.13
C MET A 19 17.17 21.61 6.00
N CYS A 20 16.31 22.45 5.42
CA CYS A 20 15.69 23.59 6.12
C CYS A 20 14.74 23.22 7.27
N GLY A 21 14.16 22.02 7.26
CA GLY A 21 13.30 21.53 8.34
C GLY A 21 11.82 21.93 8.25
N LEU A 22 11.38 22.61 7.18
CA LEU A 22 9.97 22.98 7.00
C LEU A 22 9.03 21.77 6.94
N CYS A 23 9.54 20.61 6.52
CA CYS A 23 8.79 19.36 6.43
C CYS A 23 8.52 18.70 7.80
N LEU A 24 9.22 19.10 8.86
CA LEU A 24 9.17 18.44 10.18
C LEU A 24 7.77 18.42 10.81
N PRO A 25 7.07 19.56 10.98
CA PRO A 25 5.74 19.57 11.60
C PRO A 25 4.64 18.90 10.75
N TYR A 26 4.92 18.57 9.49
CA TYR A 26 3.98 17.92 8.58
C TYR A 26 4.21 16.40 8.49
N CYS A 27 5.21 15.86 9.19
CA CYS A 27 5.50 14.44 9.19
C CYS A 27 4.98 13.77 10.47
N PRO A 28 3.92 12.94 10.40
CA PRO A 28 3.33 12.34 11.59
C PRO A 28 4.27 11.35 12.30
N THR A 29 5.18 10.70 11.58
CA THR A 29 6.17 9.80 12.20
C THR A 29 7.25 10.58 12.92
N TYR A 30 7.63 11.76 12.41
CA TYR A 30 8.53 12.64 13.14
C TYR A 30 7.88 13.19 14.40
N GLU A 31 6.61 13.61 14.33
CA GLU A 31 5.86 14.08 15.50
C GLU A 31 5.79 13.01 16.59
N LEU A 32 5.59 11.74 16.21
CA LEU A 32 5.53 10.62 17.15
C LEU A 32 6.88 10.33 17.81
N TYR A 33 7.95 10.21 17.01
CA TYR A 33 9.24 9.72 17.51
C TYR A 33 10.21 10.84 17.91
N ASN A 34 10.03 12.06 17.40
CA ASN A 34 10.90 13.22 17.60
C ASN A 34 12.39 12.95 17.37
N THR A 35 12.71 12.08 16.40
CA THR A 35 14.08 11.80 15.98
C THR A 35 14.30 12.23 14.54
N GLU A 36 15.47 12.81 14.25
CA GLU A 36 15.77 13.29 12.90
C GLU A 36 15.66 12.17 11.85
N ASN A 37 16.00 10.94 12.20
CA ASN A 37 15.89 9.75 11.34
C ASN A 37 14.44 9.44 10.90
N GLU A 38 13.44 9.93 11.62
CA GLU A 38 12.02 9.76 11.30
C GLU A 38 11.43 10.96 10.54
N SER A 39 12.23 12.01 10.33
CA SER A 39 11.86 13.18 9.55
C SER A 39 11.98 12.94 8.05
N PRO A 40 11.26 13.71 7.21
CA PRO A 40 11.43 13.62 5.76
C PRO A 40 12.85 13.97 5.31
N ARG A 41 13.45 15.05 5.82
CA ARG A 41 14.81 15.44 5.42
C ARG A 41 15.88 14.45 5.93
N GLY A 42 15.73 13.95 7.15
CA GLY A 42 16.63 12.93 7.69
C GLY A 42 16.52 11.62 6.92
N ARG A 43 15.31 11.20 6.53
CA ARG A 43 15.13 10.05 5.63
C ARG A 43 15.73 10.30 4.26
N ILE A 44 15.66 11.51 3.69
CA ILE A 44 16.38 11.82 2.44
C ILE A 44 17.89 11.58 2.60
N ALA A 45 18.48 12.02 3.70
CA ALA A 45 19.89 11.76 3.99
C ALA A 45 20.18 10.24 4.15
N LEU A 46 19.33 9.49 4.85
CA LEU A 46 19.47 8.03 5.00
C LEU A 46 19.36 7.31 3.65
N MET A 47 18.38 7.68 2.83
CA MET A 47 18.17 7.11 1.49
C MET A 47 19.39 7.34 0.60
N ARG A 48 19.93 8.57 0.60
CA ARG A 48 21.18 8.89 -0.10
C ARG A 48 22.34 8.05 0.42
N ALA A 49 22.55 7.98 1.72
CA ALA A 49 23.68 7.27 2.31
C ALA A 49 23.66 5.75 2.05
N VAL A 50 22.48 5.14 2.00
CA VAL A 50 22.32 3.73 1.59
C VAL A 50 22.55 3.54 0.10
N ALA A 51 22.11 4.50 -0.72
CA ALA A 51 22.30 4.46 -2.16
C ALA A 51 23.77 4.64 -2.57
N THR A 52 24.55 5.44 -1.83
CA THR A 52 25.97 5.69 -2.08
C THR A 52 26.91 4.77 -1.31
N ASP A 53 26.39 3.78 -0.58
CA ASP A 53 27.15 2.88 0.30
C ASP A 53 28.00 3.61 1.36
N GLU A 54 27.63 4.86 1.70
CA GLU A 54 28.23 5.63 2.81
C GLU A 54 27.84 5.07 4.17
N LEU A 55 26.64 4.47 4.27
CA LEU A 55 26.18 3.77 5.46
C LEU A 55 25.77 2.33 5.12
N PRO A 56 26.15 1.34 5.95
CA PRO A 56 25.67 -0.02 5.78
C PRO A 56 24.16 -0.09 6.05
N LEU A 57 23.45 -0.87 5.24
CA LEU A 57 22.05 -1.20 5.50
C LEU A 57 21.95 -2.06 6.75
N THR A 58 21.42 -1.47 7.83
CA THR A 58 21.13 -2.16 9.09
C THR A 58 19.62 -2.28 9.30
N PRO A 59 19.13 -3.27 10.07
CA PRO A 59 17.70 -3.39 10.36
C PRO A 59 17.09 -2.13 11.00
N GLN A 60 17.88 -1.40 11.79
CA GLN A 60 17.44 -0.14 12.40
C GLN A 60 17.25 0.97 11.35
N LEU A 61 18.16 1.06 10.38
CA LEU A 61 18.05 2.02 9.27
C LEU A 61 16.83 1.69 8.40
N GLU A 62 16.69 0.43 7.99
CA GLU A 62 15.54 -0.05 7.21
C GLU A 62 14.22 0.29 7.92
N ALA A 63 14.14 0.04 9.23
CA ALA A 63 12.96 0.37 10.02
C ALA A 63 12.57 1.87 9.98
N HIS A 64 13.55 2.79 9.93
CA HIS A 64 13.26 4.22 9.81
C HIS A 64 12.59 4.56 8.46
N LEU A 65 12.94 3.85 7.38
CA LEU A 65 12.37 4.05 6.05
C LEU A 65 11.02 3.33 5.90
N ASP A 66 10.85 2.17 6.53
CA ASP A 66 9.59 1.42 6.54
C ASP A 66 8.48 2.09 7.33
N ARG A 67 8.81 2.84 8.38
CA ARG A 67 7.84 3.66 9.13
C ARG A 67 7.27 4.81 8.30
N CYS A 68 7.83 5.12 7.13
CA CYS A 68 7.27 6.13 6.26
C CYS A 68 5.92 5.68 5.67
N LEU A 69 4.86 6.41 6.01
CA LEU A 69 3.49 6.17 5.52
C LEU A 69 3.28 6.55 4.05
N VAL A 70 4.27 7.20 3.41
CA VAL A 70 4.18 7.73 2.03
C VAL A 70 2.95 8.63 1.83
N CYS A 71 2.60 9.44 2.84
CA CYS A 71 1.48 10.40 2.74
C CYS A 71 1.81 11.63 1.87
N ARG A 72 3.10 11.86 1.60
CA ARG A 72 3.64 12.95 0.75
C ARG A 72 3.33 14.38 1.21
N ALA A 73 2.79 14.58 2.41
CA ALA A 73 2.58 15.91 2.99
C ALA A 73 3.86 16.76 3.09
N CYS A 74 5.03 16.12 3.16
CA CYS A 74 6.32 16.79 3.14
C CYS A 74 6.67 17.45 1.79
N GLU A 75 6.11 16.96 0.68
CA GLU A 75 6.33 17.54 -0.65
C GLU A 75 5.57 18.85 -0.80
N ASP A 76 4.31 18.89 -0.35
CA ASP A 76 3.42 20.06 -0.46
C ASP A 76 3.99 21.31 0.23
N VAL A 77 4.86 21.13 1.23
CA VAL A 77 5.46 22.20 2.03
C VAL A 77 6.93 22.46 1.68
N CYS A 78 7.50 21.68 0.76
CA CYS A 78 8.92 21.78 0.43
C CYS A 78 9.16 22.95 -0.55
N PRO A 79 9.90 24.01 -0.18
CA PRO A 79 10.17 25.11 -1.09
C PRO A 79 11.15 24.74 -2.22
N ALA A 80 11.82 23.58 -2.11
CA ALA A 80 12.75 23.06 -3.10
C ALA A 80 12.12 21.97 -3.98
N ASP A 81 10.81 21.70 -3.83
CA ASP A 81 10.05 20.71 -4.61
C ASP A 81 10.71 19.32 -4.67
N VAL A 82 11.34 18.90 -3.56
CA VAL A 82 12.01 17.59 -3.48
C VAL A 82 10.97 16.48 -3.65
N PRO A 83 11.07 15.60 -4.67
CA PRO A 83 10.08 14.57 -4.95
C PRO A 83 10.27 13.36 -4.02
N TYR A 84 9.90 13.53 -2.75
CA TYR A 84 10.13 12.56 -1.68
C TYR A 84 9.60 11.15 -1.99
N GLY A 85 8.41 11.05 -2.58
CA GLY A 85 7.75 9.80 -2.96
C GLY A 85 8.58 8.98 -3.95
N GLU A 86 9.17 9.65 -4.94
CA GLU A 86 10.07 8.98 -5.89
C GLU A 86 11.35 8.50 -5.19
N LEU A 87 11.89 9.30 -4.27
CA LEU A 87 13.09 8.94 -3.51
C LEU A 87 12.85 7.72 -2.62
N ILE A 88 11.73 7.66 -1.89
CA ILE A 88 11.44 6.53 -1.00
C ILE A 88 11.13 5.25 -1.77
N ASP A 89 10.45 5.32 -2.92
CA ASP A 89 10.23 4.16 -3.79
C ASP A 89 11.56 3.64 -4.37
N ALA A 90 12.44 4.54 -4.84
CA ALA A 90 13.77 4.17 -5.31
C ALA A 90 14.64 3.56 -4.20
N ALA A 91 14.64 4.16 -3.01
CA ALA A 91 15.39 3.64 -1.86
C ALA A 91 14.90 2.26 -1.44
N ARG A 92 13.58 2.04 -1.35
CA ARG A 92 13.01 0.73 -1.04
C ARG A 92 13.37 -0.32 -2.09
N THR A 93 13.47 0.05 -3.36
CA THR A 93 13.93 -0.85 -4.43
C THR A 93 15.38 -1.31 -4.19
N ILE A 94 16.27 -0.38 -3.82
CA ILE A 94 17.67 -0.68 -3.49
C ILE A 94 17.78 -1.50 -2.21
N ILE A 95 17.01 -1.17 -1.18
CA ILE A 95 16.99 -1.93 0.07
C ILE A 95 16.52 -3.35 -0.21
N ASN A 96 15.46 -3.52 -1.00
CA ASN A 96 14.97 -4.84 -1.40
C ASN A 96 16.01 -5.64 -2.21
N SER A 97 16.86 -5.00 -3.02
CA SER A 97 17.93 -5.73 -3.72
C SER A 97 19.10 -6.12 -2.80
N LYS A 98 19.38 -5.31 -1.77
CA LYS A 98 20.47 -5.52 -0.78
C LYS A 98 20.06 -6.41 0.42
N SER A 99 18.78 -6.45 0.79
CA SER A 99 18.29 -7.18 1.97
C SER A 99 18.39 -8.70 1.78
N THR A 100 18.95 -9.38 2.78
CA THR A 100 19.14 -10.84 2.78
C THR A 100 17.81 -11.60 3.02
N PRO A 101 17.68 -12.85 2.54
CA PRO A 101 16.42 -13.62 2.62
C PRO A 101 15.88 -13.85 4.04
N GLN A 102 16.69 -13.63 5.08
CA GLN A 102 16.35 -13.96 6.46
C GLN A 102 15.21 -13.10 7.05
N TYR A 103 14.98 -11.89 6.51
CA TYR A 103 13.86 -11.01 6.91
C TYR A 103 12.70 -11.00 5.91
N ARG A 104 12.83 -11.73 4.80
CA ARG A 104 11.84 -11.82 3.74
C ARG A 104 10.92 -13.01 3.99
N HIS A 105 9.98 -12.89 4.92
CA HIS A 105 9.03 -13.96 5.24
C HIS A 105 7.97 -14.22 4.16
N ILE A 106 7.96 -13.43 3.08
CA ILE A 106 7.04 -13.64 1.96
C ILE A 106 7.88 -13.67 0.70
N PRO A 107 8.02 -14.82 0.00
CA PRO A 107 8.64 -14.84 -1.32
C PRO A 107 7.92 -13.81 -2.21
N PRO A 108 8.61 -13.18 -3.17
CA PRO A 108 7.98 -12.32 -4.17
C PRO A 108 7.17 -13.20 -5.13
N GLU A 109 6.14 -13.85 -4.59
CA GLU A 109 5.11 -14.47 -5.39
C GLU A 109 4.42 -13.34 -6.13
N THR A 110 4.25 -13.54 -7.44
CA THR A 110 3.65 -12.51 -8.26
C THR A 110 2.30 -12.13 -7.65
N LEU A 111 1.91 -10.86 -7.75
CA LEU A 111 0.58 -10.40 -7.29
C LEU A 111 -0.55 -11.30 -7.83
N GLN A 112 -0.36 -11.90 -9.00
CA GLN A 112 -1.26 -12.87 -9.61
C GLN A 112 -1.33 -14.19 -8.83
N ASP A 113 -0.21 -14.72 -8.36
CA ASP A 113 -0.15 -15.93 -7.51
C ASP A 113 -0.82 -15.69 -6.15
N ASN A 114 -0.57 -14.54 -5.53
CA ASN A 114 -1.18 -14.18 -4.25
C ASN A 114 -2.71 -13.98 -4.38
N LEU A 115 -3.17 -13.26 -5.41
CA LEU A 115 -4.61 -13.06 -5.67
C LEU A 115 -5.31 -14.37 -6.05
N SER A 116 -4.66 -15.26 -6.81
CA SER A 116 -5.25 -16.55 -7.20
C SER A 116 -5.37 -17.51 -6.02
N ARG A 117 -4.37 -17.54 -5.13
CA ARG A 117 -4.42 -18.25 -3.85
C ARG A 117 -5.52 -17.69 -2.96
N LEU A 118 -5.60 -16.36 -2.80
CA LEU A 118 -6.64 -15.73 -2.00
C LEU A 118 -8.05 -16.07 -2.53
N LYS A 119 -8.26 -16.03 -3.84
CA LYS A 119 -9.54 -16.47 -4.46
C LYS A 119 -9.87 -17.92 -4.13
N ARG A 120 -8.88 -18.82 -4.12
CA ARG A 120 -9.04 -20.24 -3.81
C ARG A 120 -9.44 -20.47 -2.35
N TRP A 121 -8.81 -19.77 -1.41
CA TRP A 121 -9.04 -19.94 0.04
C TRP A 121 -10.20 -19.09 0.58
N ARG A 122 -10.67 -18.10 -0.18
CA ARG A 122 -11.79 -17.22 0.18
C ARG A 122 -13.04 -17.94 0.74
N PRO A 123 -13.59 -19.03 0.14
CA PRO A 123 -14.78 -19.68 0.69
C PRO A 123 -14.52 -20.28 2.08
N LEU A 124 -13.35 -20.88 2.30
CA LEU A 124 -12.93 -21.41 3.60
C LEU A 124 -12.77 -20.30 4.63
N LEU A 125 -12.08 -19.20 4.25
CA LEU A 125 -11.93 -18.03 5.11
C LEU A 125 -13.28 -17.38 5.43
N SER A 126 -14.18 -17.27 4.44
CA SER A 126 -15.52 -16.74 4.65
C SER A 126 -16.35 -17.63 5.57
N PHE A 127 -16.20 -18.95 5.48
CA PHE A 127 -16.85 -19.89 6.40
C PHE A 127 -16.28 -19.75 7.82
N TYR A 128 -14.96 -19.68 7.96
CA TYR A 128 -14.27 -19.47 9.25
C TYR A 128 -14.72 -18.18 9.95
N GLN A 129 -14.89 -17.08 9.20
CA GLN A 129 -15.38 -15.80 9.73
C GLN A 129 -16.88 -15.85 10.06
N ARG A 130 -17.73 -16.40 9.17
CA ARG A 130 -19.20 -16.40 9.33
C ARG A 130 -19.73 -17.42 10.35
N SER A 131 -19.06 -18.54 10.51
CA SER A 131 -19.41 -19.58 11.50
C SER A 131 -19.16 -19.15 12.94
N GLY A 132 -18.46 -18.03 13.17
CA GLY A 132 -18.03 -17.61 14.49
C GLY A 132 -16.82 -18.37 15.02
N LEU A 133 -16.28 -19.33 14.25
CA LEU A 133 -15.05 -20.07 14.61
C LEU A 133 -13.87 -19.13 14.85
N GLN A 134 -13.76 -18.05 14.08
CA GLN A 134 -12.74 -17.02 14.32
C GLN A 134 -12.87 -16.38 15.70
N LYS A 135 -14.10 -16.04 16.11
CA LYS A 135 -14.36 -15.45 17.43
C LYS A 135 -14.03 -16.46 18.54
N ALA A 136 -14.45 -17.71 18.38
CA ALA A 136 -14.15 -18.78 19.32
C ALA A 136 -12.64 -19.06 19.42
N ALA A 137 -11.92 -19.07 18.31
CA ALA A 137 -10.47 -19.25 18.30
C ALA A 137 -9.76 -18.10 19.02
N ARG A 138 -10.19 -16.85 18.79
CA ARG A 138 -9.66 -15.66 19.47
C ARG A 138 -9.96 -15.66 20.97
N THR A 139 -11.17 -16.04 21.40
CA THR A 139 -11.53 -16.11 22.83
C THR A 139 -10.77 -17.22 23.55
N LEU A 140 -10.57 -18.36 22.92
CA LEU A 140 -9.79 -19.49 23.44
C LEU A 140 -8.27 -19.28 23.33
N ARG A 141 -7.81 -18.14 22.78
CA ARG A 141 -6.39 -17.84 22.57
C ARG A 141 -5.66 -18.91 21.72
N LEU A 142 -6.38 -19.66 20.89
CA LEU A 142 -5.80 -20.69 20.02
C LEU A 142 -4.74 -20.12 19.05
N PRO A 143 -4.93 -18.96 18.40
CA PRO A 143 -3.90 -18.38 17.54
C PRO A 143 -2.61 -18.03 18.29
N GLN A 144 -2.71 -17.67 19.58
CA GLN A 144 -1.54 -17.42 20.44
C GLN A 144 -0.82 -18.73 20.77
N MET A 145 -1.57 -19.77 21.14
CA MET A 145 -1.00 -21.09 21.46
C MET A 145 -0.34 -21.75 20.25
N LEU A 146 -0.89 -21.55 19.05
CA LEU A 146 -0.37 -22.10 17.80
C LEU A 146 0.69 -21.19 17.15
N GLY A 147 1.03 -20.04 17.74
CA GLY A 147 2.03 -19.12 17.21
C GLY A 147 1.63 -18.40 15.91
N VAL A 148 0.35 -18.40 15.54
CA VAL A 148 -0.17 -17.81 14.28
C VAL A 148 -0.97 -16.52 14.50
N GLN A 149 -0.90 -15.93 15.69
CA GLN A 149 -1.69 -14.75 16.05
C GLN A 149 -1.48 -13.57 15.09
N GLN A 150 -0.23 -13.26 14.74
CA GLN A 150 0.08 -12.15 13.84
C GLN A 150 -0.54 -12.36 12.45
N LEU A 151 -0.43 -13.58 11.90
CA LEU A 151 -1.02 -13.92 10.61
C LEU A 151 -2.55 -13.88 10.64
N GLU A 152 -3.15 -14.32 11.74
CA GLU A 152 -4.61 -14.31 11.93
C GLU A 152 -5.17 -12.88 12.01
N GLN A 153 -4.43 -11.95 12.63
CA GLN A 153 -4.81 -10.54 12.71
C GLN A 153 -4.73 -9.82 11.36
N LEU A 154 -3.88 -10.30 10.44
CA LEU A 154 -3.76 -9.76 9.09
C LEU A 154 -4.90 -10.22 8.16
N ILE A 155 -5.76 -11.16 8.59
CA ILE A 155 -6.90 -11.61 7.78
C ILE A 155 -7.97 -10.50 7.78
N PRO A 156 -8.26 -9.86 6.62
CA PRO A 156 -9.29 -8.84 6.54
C PRO A 156 -10.68 -9.46 6.67
N GLU A 157 -11.65 -8.67 7.14
CA GLU A 157 -13.06 -9.06 7.05
C GLU A 157 -13.46 -9.17 5.58
N LEU A 158 -13.90 -10.35 5.16
CA LEU A 158 -14.22 -10.59 3.77
C LEU A 158 -15.60 -9.98 3.44
N PRO A 159 -15.70 -9.12 2.41
CA PRO A 159 -16.97 -8.51 2.03
C PRO A 159 -17.94 -9.56 1.49
N VAL A 160 -19.23 -9.21 1.42
CA VAL A 160 -20.22 -10.04 0.74
C VAL A 160 -19.85 -10.13 -0.74
N GLN A 161 -20.06 -11.30 -1.35
CA GLN A 161 -19.84 -11.45 -2.79
C GLN A 161 -20.94 -10.70 -3.55
N HIS A 162 -20.54 -9.71 -4.33
CA HIS A 162 -21.43 -8.98 -5.24
C HIS A 162 -21.31 -9.56 -6.63
N LYS A 163 -22.45 -9.72 -7.31
CA LYS A 163 -22.48 -9.98 -8.75
C LYS A 163 -22.30 -8.65 -9.47
N TRP A 164 -21.22 -8.53 -10.23
CA TRP A 164 -20.91 -7.31 -10.97
C TRP A 164 -21.59 -7.34 -12.34
N HIS A 165 -22.30 -6.28 -12.68
CA HIS A 165 -22.82 -6.03 -14.01
C HIS A 165 -21.86 -5.11 -14.76
N GLU A 166 -21.81 -5.25 -16.08
CA GLU A 166 -20.99 -4.37 -16.91
C GLU A 166 -21.50 -2.93 -16.89
N TYR A 167 -22.83 -2.75 -16.77
CA TYR A 167 -23.47 -1.44 -16.79
C TYR A 167 -24.54 -1.32 -15.69
N TYR A 168 -24.56 -0.15 -15.05
CA TYR A 168 -25.55 0.26 -14.05
C TYR A 168 -26.20 1.59 -14.50
N PRO A 169 -27.52 1.62 -14.75
CA PRO A 169 -28.19 2.84 -15.17
C PRO A 169 -28.32 3.86 -14.03
N ALA A 170 -28.36 5.14 -14.38
CA ALA A 170 -28.77 6.19 -13.45
C ALA A 170 -30.26 6.00 -13.08
N ILE A 171 -30.63 6.25 -11.82
CA ILE A 171 -31.99 5.96 -11.33
C ILE A 171 -33.00 7.04 -11.74
N LYS A 172 -32.58 8.32 -11.78
CA LYS A 172 -33.47 9.46 -12.03
C LYS A 172 -33.09 10.16 -13.33
N THR A 173 -32.31 11.23 -13.21
CA THR A 173 -31.82 12.02 -14.34
C THR A 173 -30.41 11.60 -14.68
N GLN A 174 -30.13 11.35 -15.97
CA GLN A 174 -28.79 11.02 -16.43
C GLN A 174 -27.98 12.31 -16.58
N ARG A 175 -27.16 12.59 -15.57
CA ARG A 175 -26.24 13.74 -15.53
C ARG A 175 -24.93 13.47 -16.26
N GLY A 176 -24.54 12.20 -16.36
CA GLY A 176 -23.28 11.81 -16.98
C GLY A 176 -23.01 10.32 -16.84
N HIS A 177 -21.80 9.95 -17.23
CA HIS A 177 -21.32 8.58 -17.28
C HIS A 177 -19.98 8.45 -16.55
N VAL A 178 -19.81 7.37 -15.78
CA VAL A 178 -18.58 7.07 -15.03
C VAL A 178 -18.10 5.65 -15.36
N ALA A 179 -16.85 5.53 -15.80
CA ALA A 179 -16.17 4.24 -15.88
C ALA A 179 -15.49 3.94 -14.54
N LEU A 180 -15.86 2.85 -13.88
CA LEU A 180 -15.36 2.49 -12.55
C LEU A 180 -14.22 1.46 -12.66
N PHE A 181 -13.01 1.89 -12.29
CA PHE A 181 -11.88 0.99 -12.06
C PHE A 181 -12.04 0.31 -10.69
N THR A 182 -12.16 -1.01 -10.69
CA THR A 182 -12.42 -1.84 -9.51
C THR A 182 -11.15 -2.38 -8.85
N GLY A 183 -10.01 -2.30 -9.54
CA GLY A 183 -8.73 -2.81 -9.06
C GLY A 183 -8.64 -4.35 -9.04
N CYS A 184 -7.40 -4.83 -8.93
CA CYS A 184 -7.08 -6.26 -8.84
C CYS A 184 -7.46 -6.86 -7.48
N THR A 185 -7.24 -6.12 -6.39
CA THR A 185 -7.57 -6.52 -5.01
C THR A 185 -8.97 -6.06 -4.58
N GLY A 186 -9.43 -4.88 -5.03
CA GLY A 186 -10.68 -4.26 -4.59
C GLY A 186 -11.93 -5.13 -4.81
N LYS A 187 -12.02 -5.86 -5.93
CA LYS A 187 -13.11 -6.84 -6.15
C LYS A 187 -13.20 -7.94 -5.09
N ILE A 188 -12.07 -8.28 -4.45
CA ILE A 188 -11.97 -9.37 -3.48
C ILE A 188 -12.14 -8.84 -2.05
N LEU A 189 -11.45 -7.74 -1.72
CA LEU A 189 -11.37 -7.22 -0.36
C LEU A 189 -12.32 -6.05 -0.07
N ASP A 190 -12.66 -5.23 -1.08
CA ASP A 190 -13.44 -3.99 -0.92
C ASP A 190 -14.76 -3.99 -1.69
N GLY A 191 -15.31 -5.19 -1.94
CA GLY A 191 -16.55 -5.35 -2.71
C GLY A 191 -17.73 -4.55 -2.15
N ASN A 192 -17.82 -4.39 -0.82
CA ASN A 192 -18.87 -3.59 -0.19
C ASN A 192 -18.72 -2.09 -0.52
N THR A 193 -17.49 -1.57 -0.48
CA THR A 193 -17.17 -0.18 -0.82
C THR A 193 -17.47 0.11 -2.29
N LEU A 194 -17.08 -0.80 -3.19
CA LEU A 194 -17.39 -0.71 -4.62
C LEU A 194 -18.91 -0.70 -4.87
N ALA A 195 -19.66 -1.61 -4.23
CA ALA A 195 -21.12 -1.67 -4.36
C ALA A 195 -21.80 -0.39 -3.81
N ALA A 196 -21.34 0.12 -2.68
CA ALA A 196 -21.82 1.38 -2.10
C ALA A 196 -21.51 2.57 -3.02
N GLY A 197 -20.33 2.60 -3.63
CA GLY A 197 -19.94 3.62 -4.61
C GLY A 197 -20.85 3.62 -5.85
N ILE A 198 -21.12 2.46 -6.44
CA ILE A 198 -22.07 2.33 -7.56
C ILE A 198 -23.47 2.80 -7.14
N LYS A 199 -23.94 2.40 -5.96
CA LYS A 199 -25.23 2.84 -5.44
C LYS A 199 -25.28 4.36 -5.29
N ALA A 200 -24.24 4.97 -4.72
CA ALA A 200 -24.17 6.42 -4.56
C ALA A 200 -24.18 7.14 -5.92
N LEU A 201 -23.33 6.71 -6.87
CA LEU A 201 -23.24 7.30 -8.21
C LEU A 201 -24.56 7.22 -8.98
N THR A 202 -25.22 6.06 -8.97
CA THR A 202 -26.49 5.85 -9.67
C THR A 202 -27.64 6.68 -9.08
N HIS A 203 -27.65 6.91 -7.76
CA HIS A 203 -28.60 7.80 -7.10
C HIS A 203 -28.30 9.29 -7.36
N LEU A 204 -27.03 9.65 -7.52
CA LEU A 204 -26.61 11.00 -7.89
C LEU A 204 -26.88 11.36 -9.36
N GLY A 205 -27.32 10.39 -10.17
CA GLY A 205 -27.68 10.58 -11.57
C GLY A 205 -26.59 10.18 -12.57
N TYR A 206 -25.56 9.43 -12.15
CA TYR A 206 -24.52 8.93 -13.05
C TYR A 206 -24.78 7.48 -13.42
N SER A 207 -24.71 7.16 -14.71
CA SER A 207 -24.59 5.77 -15.11
C SER A 207 -23.16 5.28 -14.91
N VAL A 208 -23.00 4.01 -14.50
CA VAL A 208 -21.70 3.45 -14.17
C VAL A 208 -21.42 2.24 -15.06
N THR A 209 -20.31 2.27 -15.80
CA THR A 209 -19.78 1.09 -16.50
C THR A 209 -18.61 0.53 -15.72
N ILE A 210 -18.53 -0.79 -15.59
CA ILE A 210 -17.34 -1.50 -15.13
C ILE A 210 -16.66 -2.10 -16.37
N PRO A 211 -15.58 -1.48 -16.89
CA PRO A 211 -14.92 -1.98 -18.10
C PRO A 211 -14.47 -3.43 -17.92
N SER A 212 -14.68 -4.25 -18.95
CA SER A 212 -14.08 -5.57 -19.05
C SER A 212 -12.56 -5.45 -19.29
N GLY A 213 -11.78 -6.45 -18.90
CA GLY A 213 -10.32 -6.46 -19.15
C GLY A 213 -9.46 -5.51 -18.31
N GLN A 214 -9.93 -5.05 -17.15
CA GLN A 214 -9.11 -4.23 -16.24
C GLN A 214 -7.83 -4.98 -15.82
N GLY A 215 -6.67 -4.34 -16.05
CA GLY A 215 -5.36 -4.82 -15.59
C GLY A 215 -5.01 -4.35 -14.17
N CYS A 216 -3.83 -4.75 -13.69
CA CYS A 216 -3.26 -4.17 -12.47
C CYS A 216 -2.79 -2.74 -12.77
N CYS A 217 -3.10 -1.78 -11.88
CA CYS A 217 -2.59 -0.41 -11.98
C CYS A 217 -1.09 -0.30 -11.60
N GLY A 218 -0.46 -1.38 -11.13
CA GLY A 218 0.96 -1.41 -10.76
C GLY A 218 1.28 -0.91 -9.35
N ILE A 219 0.34 -0.27 -8.64
CA ILE A 219 0.63 0.40 -7.36
C ILE A 219 1.17 -0.54 -6.27
N GLN A 220 0.61 -1.75 -6.17
CA GLN A 220 1.08 -2.77 -5.22
C GLN A 220 2.51 -3.23 -5.56
N HIS A 221 2.82 -3.33 -6.85
CA HIS A 221 4.18 -3.67 -7.30
C HIS A 221 5.15 -2.52 -7.01
N GLN A 222 4.74 -1.27 -7.24
CA GLN A 222 5.56 -0.09 -6.96
C GLN A 222 5.93 0.01 -5.47
N HIS A 223 4.99 -0.30 -4.57
CA HIS A 223 5.23 -0.27 -3.12
C HIS A 223 5.70 -1.61 -2.54
N SER A 224 6.11 -2.57 -3.39
CA SER A 224 6.64 -3.88 -2.98
C SER A 224 5.72 -4.70 -2.07
N GLY A 225 4.39 -4.54 -2.22
CA GLY A 225 3.37 -5.15 -1.37
C GLY A 225 2.03 -4.45 -1.49
#